data_AF-A0A378LMD1-F1
#
_entry.id   AF-A0A378LMD1-F1
#
_cell.length_a   1.000
_cell.length_b   1.000
_cell.length_c   1.000
_cell.angle_alpha   90.00
_cell.angle_beta   90.00
_cell.angle_gamma   90.00
#
_symmetry.space_group_name_H-M   'P 1'
#
loop_
_entity.id
_entity.type
_entity.pdbx_description
1 polymer ?
#
loop_
_entity_poly.entity_id
_entity_poly.type
_entity_poly.pdbx_seq_one_letter_code
_entity_poly.pdbx_strand_id
1 'polypeptide(L)'
;MISKEDLIRQRTEKQELLTHLSQTIRKERELLEELKQQKQMRVNLLGNSKQANKKIIERDIPRIFSLAQEIPGSSLGLDIDDKEAVLKYVQDQITALEEVQKKTKDLSDKTILENKLLLAVQSHLSAGYNQKTLADLANNSGITGYKSRGFPLLLDILGEKQSDYFLTFESTDRQNLTKAVSKKLESLAFPLSVDAQALSELASALGGLEEIKKTLMQNYEGKERVTEELHQIEQQITHKETITIRELARQEEDLQLEIDLINRQITELQVATRRLLAIDCIQLLNEYIIDRNSHYHTKDLLSSEDKETRNQFISSLNDENNGLFKVYMETGHSDDLIQKITTEIGKFPGIKMQATLNRVVVKLMDADDNEKLKSSDEEASRILLNFEEKGGRYKAFSEKIKGLSLKIAELKTFAATLSPVEKDIIEGLADSLQNDVALLICQNPEELPSKESYTHFEMKFKARLHSQDDLMSEHFSFGEIVANILFSLVTLGKLLYTKAKTGRASFFFDKTEAQKEMEAPVDNALEGLSSLFNENTI
;
A
#
# COMPACT_ATOMS: atom_id res chain seq x y z
N MET A 1 -29.74 24.67 -3.60
CA MET A 1 -29.15 23.57 -4.39
C MET A 1 -27.66 23.59 -4.16
N ILE A 2 -27.04 22.43 -3.93
CA ILE A 2 -25.57 22.32 -3.82
C ILE A 2 -25.00 22.46 -5.24
N SER A 3 -23.93 23.25 -5.42
CA SER A 3 -23.30 23.44 -6.73
C SER A 3 -22.53 22.19 -7.17
N LYS A 4 -22.30 22.02 -8.48
CA LYS A 4 -21.48 20.92 -9.02
C LYS A 4 -20.06 21.00 -8.45
N GLU A 5 -19.53 22.23 -8.31
CA GLU A 5 -18.22 22.51 -7.74
C GLU A 5 -18.13 22.09 -6.27
N ASP A 6 -19.16 22.36 -5.47
CA ASP A 6 -19.21 21.94 -4.07
C ASP A 6 -19.26 20.41 -3.94
N LEU A 7 -20.01 19.71 -4.80
CA LEU A 7 -20.05 18.24 -4.81
C LEU A 7 -18.71 17.64 -5.23
N ILE A 8 -18.03 18.21 -6.23
CA ILE A 8 -16.69 17.78 -6.64
C ILE A 8 -15.70 17.99 -5.48
N ARG A 9 -15.75 19.13 -4.78
CA ARG A 9 -14.91 19.37 -3.60
C ARG A 9 -15.17 18.32 -2.51
N GLN A 10 -16.43 18.09 -2.14
CA GLN A 10 -16.80 17.09 -1.13
C GLN A 10 -16.36 15.68 -1.51
N ARG A 11 -16.48 15.30 -2.79
CA ARG A 11 -15.98 14.02 -3.30
C ARG A 11 -14.47 13.90 -3.10
N THR A 12 -13.70 14.93 -3.47
CA THR A 12 -12.25 14.93 -3.34
C THR A 12 -11.82 14.82 -1.88
N GLU A 13 -12.42 15.62 -0.99
CA GLU A 13 -12.15 15.57 0.46
C GLU A 13 -12.40 14.16 1.03
N LYS A 14 -13.53 13.53 0.68
CA LYS A 14 -13.83 12.17 1.13
C LYS A 14 -12.92 11.11 0.52
N GLN A 15 -12.48 11.29 -0.73
CA GLN A 15 -11.54 10.37 -1.37
C GLN A 15 -10.16 10.41 -0.69
N GLU A 16 -9.71 11.58 -0.24
CA GLU A 16 -8.49 11.74 0.55
C GLU A 16 -8.62 11.06 1.91
N LEU A 17 -9.75 11.26 2.60
CA LEU A 17 -10.05 10.57 3.86
C LEU A 17 -10.07 9.05 3.71
N LEU A 18 -10.69 8.54 2.62
CA LEU A 18 -10.73 7.11 2.32
C LEU A 18 -9.31 6.57 2.15
N THR A 19 -8.48 7.26 1.37
CA THR A 19 -7.09 6.88 1.12
C THR A 19 -6.28 6.83 2.42
N HIS A 20 -6.44 7.83 3.28
CA HIS A 20 -5.80 7.86 4.59
C HIS A 20 -6.25 6.69 5.48
N LEU A 21 -7.56 6.41 5.51
CA LEU A 21 -8.13 5.32 6.29
C LEU A 21 -7.63 3.94 5.83
N SER A 22 -7.62 3.69 4.51
CA SER A 22 -7.06 2.49 3.90
C SER A 22 -5.59 2.26 4.29
N GLN A 23 -4.78 3.33 4.32
CA GLN A 23 -3.38 3.26 4.77
C GLN A 23 -3.26 2.91 6.26
N THR A 24 -4.11 3.48 7.11
CA THR A 24 -4.15 3.14 8.54
C THR A 24 -4.52 1.67 8.75
N ILE A 25 -5.56 1.17 8.07
CA ILE A 25 -5.96 -0.25 8.13
C ILE A 25 -4.80 -1.16 7.72
N ARG A 26 -4.07 -0.80 6.66
CA ARG A 26 -2.90 -1.56 6.21
C ARG A 26 -1.81 -1.62 7.29
N LYS A 27 -1.44 -0.48 7.89
CA LYS A 27 -0.44 -0.44 8.97
C LYS A 27 -0.86 -1.29 10.17
N GLU A 28 -2.13 -1.24 10.56
CA GLU A 28 -2.66 -2.06 11.65
C GLU A 28 -2.62 -3.56 11.34
N ARG A 29 -2.86 -3.95 10.08
CA ARG A 29 -2.70 -5.35 9.64
C ARG A 29 -1.25 -5.81 9.65
N GLU A 30 -0.30 -4.94 9.28
CA GLU A 30 1.14 -5.22 9.35
C GLU A 30 1.56 -5.47 10.82
N LEU A 31 1.16 -4.60 11.75
CA LEU A 31 1.41 -4.78 13.19
C LEU A 31 0.77 -6.06 13.76
N LEU A 32 -0.43 -6.40 13.30
CA LEU A 32 -1.10 -7.64 13.69
C LEU A 32 -0.30 -8.87 13.26
N GLU A 33 0.27 -8.85 12.06
CA GLU A 33 1.09 -9.95 11.56
C GLU A 33 2.40 -10.09 12.35
N GLU A 34 3.03 -8.98 12.73
CA GLU A 34 4.19 -8.98 13.64
C GLU A 34 3.84 -9.64 15.00
N LEU A 35 2.69 -9.30 15.59
CA LEU A 35 2.23 -9.92 16.83
C LEU A 35 2.00 -11.43 16.68
N LYS A 36 1.44 -11.88 15.54
CA LYS A 36 1.26 -13.32 15.26
C LYS A 36 2.60 -14.04 15.14
N GLN A 37 3.59 -13.43 14.51
CA GLN A 37 4.95 -13.98 14.45
C GLN A 37 5.60 -14.05 15.84
N GLN A 38 5.45 -13.00 16.65
CA GLN A 38 5.93 -13.01 18.03
C GLN A 38 5.26 -14.12 18.85
N LYS A 39 3.94 -14.30 18.73
CA LYS A 39 3.20 -15.40 19.36
C LYS A 39 3.81 -16.75 18.98
N GLN A 40 4.04 -16.99 17.69
CA GLN A 40 4.61 -18.25 17.23
C GLN A 40 6.02 -18.48 17.78
N MET A 41 6.86 -17.44 17.84
CA MET A 41 8.18 -17.53 18.46
C MET A 41 8.10 -17.92 19.94
N ARG A 42 7.16 -17.35 20.70
CA ARG A 42 6.96 -17.69 22.13
C ARG A 42 6.45 -19.12 22.32
N VAL A 43 5.53 -19.59 21.48
CA VAL A 43 5.09 -20.99 21.47
C VAL A 43 6.27 -21.95 21.24
N ASN A 44 7.15 -21.62 20.28
CA ASN A 44 8.34 -22.43 20.01
C ASN A 44 9.31 -22.44 21.21
N LEU A 45 9.48 -21.31 21.89
CA LEU A 45 10.30 -21.24 23.11
C LEU A 45 9.74 -22.11 24.24
N LEU A 46 8.42 -22.16 24.44
CA LEU A 46 7.79 -23.07 25.40
C LEU A 46 8.05 -24.54 25.04
N GLY A 47 7.93 -24.89 23.76
CA GLY A 47 8.25 -26.23 23.25
C GLY A 47 9.70 -26.63 23.53
N ASN A 48 10.65 -25.72 23.26
CA ASN A 48 12.07 -25.94 23.52
C ASN A 48 12.37 -26.11 25.01
N SER A 49 11.75 -25.28 25.87
CA SER A 49 11.89 -25.39 27.33
C SER A 49 11.38 -26.75 27.84
N LYS A 50 10.21 -27.20 27.36
CA LYS A 50 9.66 -28.52 27.68
C LYS A 50 10.61 -29.65 27.27
N GLN A 51 11.19 -29.57 26.08
CA GLN A 51 12.17 -30.57 25.62
C GLN A 51 13.46 -30.56 26.46
N ALA A 52 13.92 -29.37 26.87
CA ALA A 52 15.10 -29.24 27.74
C ALA A 52 14.84 -29.88 29.11
N ASN A 53 13.69 -29.60 29.74
CA ASN A 53 13.31 -30.22 31.01
C ASN A 53 13.20 -31.74 30.89
N LYS A 54 12.57 -32.23 29.82
CA LYS A 54 12.50 -33.68 29.54
C LYS A 54 13.89 -34.32 29.47
N LYS A 55 14.82 -33.70 28.75
CA LYS A 55 16.21 -34.18 28.62
C LYS A 55 16.92 -34.23 29.97
N ILE A 56 16.75 -33.21 30.81
CA ILE A 56 17.33 -33.19 32.15
C ILE A 56 16.81 -34.39 32.97
N ILE A 57 15.50 -34.60 32.97
CA ILE A 57 14.84 -35.64 33.77
C ILE A 57 15.20 -37.04 33.27
N GLU A 58 15.07 -37.29 31.97
CA GLU A 58 15.20 -38.64 31.40
C GLU A 58 16.66 -39.07 31.16
N ARG A 59 17.60 -38.11 31.08
CA ARG A 59 18.99 -38.39 30.71
C ARG A 59 19.99 -37.93 31.75
N ASP A 60 19.91 -36.69 32.19
CA ASP A 60 20.98 -36.10 32.99
C ASP A 60 20.91 -36.58 34.45
N ILE A 61 19.71 -36.78 35.01
CA ILE A 61 19.54 -37.40 36.34
C ILE A 61 20.06 -38.85 36.38
N PRO A 62 19.64 -39.78 35.47
CA PRO A 62 20.20 -41.13 35.45
C PRO A 62 21.73 -41.17 35.27
N ARG A 63 22.26 -40.25 34.46
CA ARG A 63 23.71 -40.15 34.27
C ARG A 63 24.44 -39.78 35.57
N ILE A 64 23.87 -38.89 36.37
CA ILE A 64 24.46 -38.52 37.68
C ILE A 64 24.45 -39.71 38.64
N PHE A 65 23.36 -40.46 38.70
CA PHE A 65 23.28 -41.67 39.52
C PHE A 65 24.28 -42.74 39.09
N SER A 66 24.52 -42.89 37.78
CA SER A 66 25.53 -43.83 37.28
C SER A 66 26.95 -43.52 37.76
N LEU A 67 27.28 -42.24 38.04
CA LEU A 67 28.58 -41.85 38.60
C LEU A 67 28.72 -42.31 40.06
N ALA A 68 27.62 -42.33 40.82
CA ALA A 68 27.59 -42.81 42.19
C ALA A 68 27.39 -44.33 42.31
N GLN A 69 27.28 -45.04 41.19
CA GLN A 69 26.93 -46.48 41.13
C GLN A 69 25.58 -46.81 41.79
N GLU A 70 24.67 -45.83 41.82
CA GLU A 70 23.33 -45.96 42.39
C GLU A 70 22.27 -45.99 41.27
N ILE A 71 21.06 -46.43 41.61
CA ILE A 71 19.92 -46.48 40.68
C ILE A 71 18.94 -45.34 41.02
N PRO A 72 18.61 -44.45 40.07
CA PRO A 72 17.64 -43.40 40.33
C PRO A 72 16.23 -43.98 40.53
N GLY A 73 15.41 -43.29 41.30
CA GLY A 73 13.97 -43.53 41.35
C GLY A 73 13.34 -43.32 39.96
N SER A 74 12.29 -44.09 39.67
CA SER A 74 11.61 -44.04 38.38
C SER A 74 10.99 -42.67 38.11
N SER A 75 11.28 -42.10 36.94
CA SER A 75 10.57 -40.92 36.40
C SER A 75 9.35 -41.30 35.56
N LEU A 76 9.03 -42.60 35.45
CA LEU A 76 7.90 -43.09 34.65
C LEU A 76 6.58 -42.56 35.23
N GLY A 77 5.82 -41.83 34.39
CA GLY A 77 4.55 -41.22 34.80
C GLY A 77 4.68 -39.86 35.47
N LEU A 78 5.89 -39.30 35.57
CA LEU A 78 6.09 -37.92 36.02
C LEU A 78 5.57 -36.95 34.96
N ASP A 79 4.65 -36.06 35.36
CA ASP A 79 4.24 -34.96 34.50
C ASP A 79 5.35 -33.92 34.43
N ILE A 80 6.05 -33.89 33.31
CA ILE A 80 7.15 -32.96 33.04
C ILE A 80 6.69 -31.51 32.87
N ASP A 81 5.39 -31.24 32.82
CA ASP A 81 4.86 -29.88 32.79
C ASP A 81 4.53 -29.34 34.19
N ASP A 82 4.40 -30.23 35.18
CA ASP A 82 4.15 -29.89 36.58
C ASP A 82 5.47 -29.60 37.32
N LYS A 83 5.71 -28.30 37.54
CA LYS A 83 6.87 -27.78 38.27
C LYS A 83 7.01 -28.41 39.65
N GLU A 84 5.92 -28.53 40.41
CA GLU A 84 5.96 -29.02 41.79
C GLU A 84 6.28 -30.52 41.81
N ALA A 85 5.66 -31.30 40.93
CA ALA A 85 5.94 -32.73 40.81
C ALA A 85 7.40 -32.99 40.42
N VAL A 86 7.94 -32.25 39.45
CA VAL A 86 9.33 -32.42 38.99
C VAL A 86 10.33 -32.01 40.05
N LEU A 87 10.14 -30.86 40.70
CA LEU A 87 11.07 -30.42 41.75
C LEU A 87 11.04 -31.35 42.96
N LYS A 88 9.86 -31.90 43.29
CA LYS A 88 9.73 -32.93 44.33
C LYS A 88 10.47 -34.21 43.94
N TYR A 89 10.31 -34.69 42.70
CA TYR A 89 11.05 -35.86 42.22
C TYR A 89 12.56 -35.70 42.39
N VAL A 90 13.11 -34.54 41.99
CA VAL A 90 14.56 -34.25 42.15
C VAL A 90 14.95 -34.18 43.63
N GLN A 91 14.12 -33.59 44.49
CA GLN A 91 14.36 -33.55 45.93
C GLN A 91 14.39 -34.96 46.55
N ASP A 92 13.46 -35.83 46.15
CA ASP A 92 13.41 -37.22 46.62
C ASP A 92 14.69 -37.98 46.19
N GLN A 93 15.21 -37.70 44.98
CA GLN A 93 16.50 -38.26 44.52
C GLN A 93 17.68 -37.78 45.36
N ILE A 94 17.73 -36.48 45.70
CA ILE A 94 18.78 -35.90 46.55
C ILE A 94 18.76 -36.57 47.93
N THR A 95 17.59 -36.66 48.56
CA THR A 95 17.44 -37.28 49.89
C THR A 95 17.84 -38.75 49.88
N ALA A 96 17.51 -39.51 48.83
CA ALA A 96 17.95 -40.89 48.70
C ALA A 96 19.49 -41.02 48.65
N LEU A 97 20.18 -40.17 47.89
CA LEU A 97 21.65 -40.17 47.83
C LEU A 97 22.30 -39.70 49.14
N GLU A 98 21.70 -38.75 49.86
CA GLU A 98 22.18 -38.32 51.19
C GLU A 98 22.14 -39.48 52.20
N GLU A 99 21.09 -40.30 52.16
CA GLU A 99 20.99 -41.49 53.00
C GLU A 99 22.07 -42.53 52.67
N VAL A 100 22.36 -42.75 51.37
CA VAL A 100 23.45 -43.62 50.92
C VAL A 100 24.80 -43.08 51.38
N GLN A 101 25.07 -41.79 51.15
CA GLN A 101 26.31 -41.14 51.58
C GLN A 101 26.53 -41.25 53.09
N LYS A 102 25.46 -41.06 53.89
CA LYS A 102 25.53 -41.24 55.34
C LYS A 102 25.92 -42.66 55.73
N LYS A 103 25.30 -43.68 55.12
CA LYS A 103 25.64 -45.09 55.37
C LYS A 103 27.08 -45.41 54.97
N THR A 104 27.53 -44.95 53.80
CA THR A 104 28.90 -45.13 53.32
C THR A 104 29.91 -44.43 54.22
N LYS A 105 29.58 -43.23 54.72
CA LYS A 105 30.42 -42.50 55.67
C LYS A 105 30.56 -43.23 57.00
N ASP A 106 29.45 -43.74 57.55
CA ASP A 106 29.46 -44.53 58.79
C ASP A 106 30.32 -45.81 58.65
N LEU A 107 30.33 -46.43 57.46
CA LEU A 107 31.20 -47.57 57.14
C LEU A 107 32.67 -47.13 57.03
N SER A 108 32.96 -46.08 56.25
CA SER A 108 34.29 -45.51 56.09
C SER A 108 34.91 -45.13 57.43
N ASP A 109 34.15 -44.47 58.32
CA ASP A 109 34.61 -44.05 59.63
C ASP A 109 35.00 -45.26 60.50
N LYS A 110 34.25 -46.37 60.42
CA LYS A 110 34.62 -47.64 61.08
C LYS A 110 35.91 -48.21 60.50
N THR A 111 36.05 -48.27 59.17
CA THR A 111 37.26 -48.76 58.49
C THR A 111 38.49 -47.92 58.90
N ILE A 112 38.35 -46.60 59.00
CA ILE A 112 39.40 -45.67 59.44
C ILE A 112 39.80 -45.93 60.89
N LEU A 113 38.82 -46.13 61.79
CA LEU A 113 39.08 -46.45 63.20
C LEU A 113 39.81 -47.79 63.35
N GLU A 114 39.39 -48.82 62.61
CA GLU A 114 40.08 -50.12 62.56
C GLU A 114 41.52 -49.98 62.07
N ASN A 115 41.75 -49.28 60.96
CA ASN A 115 43.10 -49.04 60.44
C ASN A 115 43.98 -48.26 61.43
N LYS A 116 43.43 -47.22 62.07
CA LYS A 116 44.14 -46.42 63.08
C LYS A 116 44.55 -47.26 64.30
N LEU A 117 43.66 -48.13 64.79
CA LEU A 117 43.98 -49.08 65.85
C LEU A 117 45.12 -50.02 65.41
N LEU A 118 45.00 -50.62 64.23
CA LEU A 118 45.99 -51.59 63.75
C LEU A 118 47.37 -50.97 63.51
N LEU A 119 47.44 -49.73 63.02
CA LEU A 119 48.70 -48.98 62.92
C LEU A 119 49.32 -48.71 64.30
N ALA A 120 48.51 -48.34 65.29
CA ALA A 120 48.98 -48.14 66.66
C ALA A 120 49.49 -49.45 67.29
N VAL A 121 48.78 -50.56 67.05
CA VAL A 121 49.19 -51.91 67.47
C VAL A 121 50.48 -52.33 66.79
N GLN A 122 50.62 -52.12 65.47
CA GLN A 122 51.85 -52.42 64.73
C GLN A 122 53.05 -51.61 65.25
N SER A 123 52.85 -50.33 65.54
CA SER A 123 53.86 -49.46 66.15
C SER A 123 54.29 -49.98 67.52
N HIS A 124 53.34 -50.40 68.36
CA HIS A 124 53.63 -50.98 69.68
C HIS A 124 54.40 -52.29 69.55
N LEU A 125 53.93 -53.22 68.71
CA LEU A 125 54.59 -54.51 68.44
C LEU A 125 56.02 -54.34 67.91
N SER A 126 56.30 -53.25 67.21
CA SER A 126 57.65 -52.91 66.74
C SER A 126 58.55 -52.47 67.90
N ALA A 127 58.03 -51.74 68.89
CA ALA A 127 58.75 -51.28 70.07
C ALA A 127 58.90 -52.36 71.17
N GLY A 128 57.96 -53.29 71.29
CA GLY A 128 57.96 -54.37 72.29
C GLY A 128 56.64 -55.14 72.33
N TYR A 129 56.51 -56.11 73.26
CA TYR A 129 55.23 -56.79 73.50
C TYR A 129 54.75 -56.49 74.91
N ASN A 130 53.53 -55.95 75.01
CA ASN A 130 52.85 -55.75 76.29
C ASN A 130 51.35 -55.89 76.05
N GLN A 131 50.78 -57.00 76.53
CA GLN A 131 49.37 -57.33 76.32
C GLN A 131 48.42 -56.31 76.96
N LYS A 132 48.80 -55.71 78.10
CA LYS A 132 48.01 -54.67 78.76
C LYS A 132 47.92 -53.41 77.90
N THR A 133 49.04 -52.97 77.33
CA THR A 133 49.06 -51.84 76.40
C THR A 133 48.22 -52.11 75.15
N LEU A 134 48.29 -53.33 74.60
CA LEU A 134 47.44 -53.73 73.47
C LEU A 134 45.95 -53.73 73.81
N ALA A 135 45.60 -54.17 75.03
CA ALA A 135 44.22 -54.11 75.53
C ALA A 135 43.75 -52.66 75.71
N ASP A 136 44.61 -51.76 76.21
CA ASP A 136 44.31 -50.35 76.37
C ASP A 136 44.13 -49.66 75.02
N LEU A 137 44.98 -49.96 74.03
CA LEU A 137 44.84 -49.47 72.65
C LEU A 137 43.49 -49.89 72.05
N ALA A 138 43.09 -51.16 72.21
CA ALA A 138 41.81 -51.66 71.72
C ALA A 138 40.61 -50.98 72.42
N ASN A 139 40.65 -50.82 73.75
CA ASN A 139 39.60 -50.15 74.52
C ASN A 139 39.43 -48.67 74.14
N ASN A 140 40.53 -48.00 73.82
CA ASN A 140 40.54 -46.57 73.46
C ASN A 140 40.37 -46.32 71.96
N SER A 141 40.19 -47.36 71.14
CA SER A 141 40.06 -47.24 69.68
C SER A 141 38.76 -46.57 69.23
N GLY A 142 37.74 -46.52 70.09
CA GLY A 142 36.40 -46.04 69.72
C GLY A 142 35.60 -47.01 68.85
N ILE A 143 36.14 -48.20 68.56
CA ILE A 143 35.45 -49.24 67.79
C ILE A 143 34.34 -49.84 68.66
N THR A 144 33.12 -49.86 68.12
CA THR A 144 31.91 -50.37 68.80
C THR A 144 31.27 -51.49 67.96
N GLY A 145 30.47 -52.36 68.59
CA GLY A 145 29.76 -53.46 67.91
C GLY A 145 30.33 -54.86 68.14
N TYR A 146 31.48 -54.98 68.79
CA TYR A 146 32.02 -56.25 69.27
C TYR A 146 31.59 -56.51 70.72
N LYS A 147 31.36 -57.80 71.07
CA LYS A 147 30.99 -58.20 72.44
C LYS A 147 32.17 -58.18 73.40
N SER A 148 33.38 -58.27 72.87
CA SER A 148 34.64 -58.34 73.61
C SER A 148 35.19 -56.96 73.96
N ARG A 149 36.05 -56.89 74.99
CA ARG A 149 36.81 -55.70 75.38
C ARG A 149 38.28 -56.05 75.59
N GLY A 150 39.16 -55.06 75.56
CA GLY A 150 40.59 -55.23 75.81
C GLY A 150 41.28 -56.09 74.75
N PHE A 151 42.17 -56.98 75.17
CA PHE A 151 42.91 -57.83 74.25
C PHE A 151 42.01 -58.78 73.41
N PRO A 152 40.95 -59.41 73.96
CA PRO A 152 39.97 -60.15 73.15
C PRO A 152 39.32 -59.36 72.02
N LEU A 153 39.06 -58.05 72.22
CA LEU A 153 38.52 -57.19 71.15
C LEU A 153 39.52 -57.04 69.99
N LEU A 154 40.81 -56.90 70.29
CA LEU A 154 41.86 -56.86 69.26
C LEU A 154 41.90 -58.16 68.45
N LEU A 155 41.79 -59.32 69.12
CA LEU A 155 41.76 -60.62 68.45
C LEU A 155 40.52 -60.77 67.55
N ASP A 156 39.34 -60.33 68.02
CA ASP A 156 38.11 -60.36 67.22
C ASP A 156 38.24 -59.52 65.94
N ILE A 157 38.84 -58.32 66.02
CA ILE A 157 39.09 -57.43 64.86
C ILE A 157 40.06 -58.09 63.86
N LEU A 158 41.07 -58.78 64.38
CA LEU A 158 42.04 -59.53 63.58
C LEU A 158 41.47 -60.82 62.99
N GLY A 159 40.35 -61.33 63.53
CA GLY A 159 39.77 -62.63 63.16
C GLY A 159 40.55 -63.81 63.75
N GLU A 160 41.27 -63.59 64.84
CA GLU A 160 42.16 -64.55 65.49
C GLU A 160 41.47 -65.23 66.68
N LYS A 161 41.81 -66.49 66.98
CA LYS A 161 41.20 -67.21 68.12
C LYS A 161 41.97 -66.94 69.40
N GLN A 162 41.25 -66.67 70.48
CA GLN A 162 41.87 -66.42 71.80
C GLN A 162 42.74 -67.58 72.32
N SER A 163 42.43 -68.82 71.92
CA SER A 163 43.22 -70.01 72.26
C SER A 163 44.68 -69.94 71.79
N ASP A 164 44.94 -69.15 70.74
CA ASP A 164 46.22 -69.13 70.04
C ASP A 164 47.23 -68.18 70.72
N TYR A 165 46.82 -67.53 71.83
CA TYR A 165 47.57 -66.48 72.55
C TYR A 165 47.54 -66.63 74.09
N PHE A 166 47.05 -67.76 74.62
CA PHE A 166 46.82 -67.93 76.07
C PHE A 166 47.93 -68.74 76.80
N LEU A 167 48.78 -69.48 76.09
CA LEU A 167 49.79 -70.41 76.67
C LEU A 167 51.14 -70.41 75.91
N THR A 168 51.42 -69.34 75.20
CA THR A 168 52.57 -69.18 74.30
C THR A 168 53.60 -68.21 74.88
N PHE A 169 54.87 -68.32 74.50
CA PHE A 169 55.88 -67.36 74.92
C PHE A 169 55.59 -65.99 74.32
N GLU A 170 55.91 -64.90 75.04
CA GLU A 170 55.70 -63.51 74.58
C GLU A 170 56.29 -63.25 73.18
N SER A 171 57.40 -63.91 72.84
CA SER A 171 58.02 -63.84 71.52
C SER A 171 57.15 -64.46 70.40
N THR A 172 56.44 -65.55 70.70
CA THR A 172 55.54 -66.25 69.78
C THR A 172 54.26 -65.44 69.57
N ASP A 173 53.65 -64.92 70.63
CA ASP A 173 52.47 -64.05 70.54
C ASP A 173 52.74 -62.80 69.72
N ARG A 174 53.89 -62.16 69.98
CA ARG A 174 54.34 -60.99 69.24
C ARG A 174 54.46 -61.30 67.74
N GLN A 175 55.07 -62.43 67.37
CA GLN A 175 55.22 -62.82 65.96
C GLN A 175 53.86 -63.11 65.31
N ASN A 176 52.99 -63.87 65.98
CA ASN A 176 51.66 -64.19 65.48
C ASN A 176 50.82 -62.92 65.28
N LEU A 177 50.79 -62.01 66.26
CA LEU A 177 50.09 -60.73 66.14
C LEU A 177 50.69 -59.84 65.06
N THR A 178 52.02 -59.77 64.94
CA THR A 178 52.67 -58.95 63.89
C THR A 178 52.23 -59.41 62.51
N LYS A 179 52.17 -60.74 62.29
CA LYS A 179 51.69 -61.32 61.03
C LYS A 179 50.20 -61.06 60.80
N ALA A 180 49.37 -61.26 61.81
CA ALA A 180 47.93 -61.04 61.74
C ALA A 180 47.59 -59.56 61.46
N VAL A 181 48.24 -58.63 62.17
CA VAL A 181 48.07 -57.18 62.01
C VAL A 181 48.51 -56.73 60.61
N SER A 182 49.68 -57.16 60.13
CA SER A 182 50.13 -56.80 58.78
C SER A 182 49.17 -57.30 57.70
N LYS A 183 48.72 -58.56 57.79
CA LYS A 183 47.73 -59.12 56.87
C LYS A 183 46.41 -58.36 56.92
N LYS A 184 45.95 -57.96 58.11
CA LYS A 184 44.71 -57.21 58.28
C LYS A 184 44.85 -55.78 57.73
N LEU A 185 45.97 -55.10 57.97
CA LEU A 185 46.26 -53.78 57.40
C LEU A 185 46.26 -53.81 55.86
N GLU A 186 46.92 -54.81 55.25
CA GLU A 186 46.87 -55.04 53.80
C GLU A 186 45.43 -55.24 53.32
N SER A 187 44.61 -55.99 54.07
CA SER A 187 43.20 -56.20 53.72
C SER A 187 42.32 -54.95 53.85
N LEU A 188 42.71 -53.97 54.68
CA LEU A 188 41.98 -52.70 54.86
C LEU A 188 42.36 -51.65 53.82
N ALA A 189 43.51 -51.78 53.13
CA ALA A 189 43.95 -50.83 52.11
C ALA A 189 42.93 -50.68 50.96
N PHE A 190 42.34 -51.79 50.52
CA PHE A 190 41.32 -51.78 49.47
C PHE A 190 40.00 -51.13 49.93
N PRO A 191 39.36 -51.55 51.05
CA PRO A 191 38.17 -50.89 51.58
C PRO A 191 38.35 -49.38 51.79
N LEU A 192 39.47 -48.92 52.37
CA LEU A 192 39.72 -47.49 52.56
C LEU A 192 39.76 -46.71 51.24
N SER A 193 40.37 -47.28 50.20
CA SER A 193 40.40 -46.66 48.87
C SER A 193 39.02 -46.62 48.23
N VAL A 194 38.26 -47.71 48.33
CA VAL A 194 36.91 -47.82 47.77
C VAL A 194 35.94 -46.88 48.50
N ASP A 195 35.99 -46.84 49.82
CA ASP A 195 35.15 -45.96 50.65
C ASP A 195 35.42 -44.48 50.33
N ALA A 196 36.69 -44.09 50.21
CA ALA A 196 37.08 -42.73 49.84
C ALA A 196 36.61 -42.35 48.42
N GLN A 197 36.75 -43.27 47.46
CA GLN A 197 36.26 -43.08 46.10
C GLN A 197 34.73 -42.95 46.06
N ALA A 198 34.01 -43.87 46.72
CA ALA A 198 32.56 -43.87 46.77
C ALA A 198 32.00 -42.59 47.41
N LEU A 199 32.61 -42.12 48.51
CA LEU A 199 32.22 -40.85 49.14
C LEU A 199 32.45 -39.65 48.22
N SER A 200 33.54 -39.65 47.45
CA SER A 200 33.81 -38.60 46.46
C SER A 200 32.83 -38.63 45.29
N GLU A 201 32.50 -39.81 44.78
CA GLU A 201 31.52 -40.02 43.71
C GLU A 201 30.11 -39.59 44.16
N LEU A 202 29.69 -39.97 45.37
CA LEU A 202 28.42 -39.55 45.97
C LEU A 202 28.35 -38.03 46.19
N ALA A 203 29.42 -37.41 46.69
CA ALA A 203 29.46 -35.96 46.85
C ALA A 203 29.37 -35.23 45.49
N SER A 204 30.04 -35.76 44.46
CA SER A 204 29.94 -35.22 43.10
C SER A 204 28.53 -35.38 42.53
N ALA A 205 27.88 -36.52 42.77
CA ALA A 205 26.52 -36.77 42.30
C ALA A 205 25.49 -35.85 42.97
N LEU A 206 25.58 -35.66 44.29
CA LEU A 206 24.74 -34.72 45.04
C LEU A 206 24.90 -33.29 44.51
N GLY A 207 26.14 -32.83 44.29
CA GLY A 207 26.41 -31.53 43.70
C GLY A 207 25.81 -31.38 42.29
N GLY A 208 25.84 -32.45 41.48
CA GLY A 208 25.20 -32.47 40.17
C GLY A 208 23.67 -32.37 40.24
N LEU A 209 23.02 -33.06 41.18
CA LEU A 209 21.57 -33.00 41.36
C LEU A 209 21.09 -31.62 41.83
N GLU A 210 21.84 -30.96 42.71
CA GLU A 210 21.52 -29.59 43.15
C GLU A 210 21.60 -28.59 41.99
N GLU A 211 22.61 -28.71 41.12
CA GLU A 211 22.69 -27.85 39.93
C GLU A 211 21.57 -28.15 38.92
N ILE A 212 21.16 -29.43 38.77
CA ILE A 212 19.98 -29.80 38.00
C ILE A 212 18.71 -29.17 38.58
N LYS A 213 18.51 -29.25 39.90
CA LYS A 213 17.33 -28.70 40.58
C LYS A 213 17.23 -27.20 40.33
N LYS A 214 18.35 -26.48 40.48
CA LYS A 214 18.45 -25.05 40.17
C LYS A 214 18.16 -24.75 38.71
N THR A 215 18.71 -25.53 37.78
CA THR A 215 18.46 -25.37 36.33
C THR A 215 16.98 -25.56 35.99
N LEU A 216 16.34 -26.60 36.53
CA LEU A 216 14.92 -26.85 36.33
C LEU A 216 14.06 -25.72 36.90
N MET A 217 14.38 -25.23 38.09
CA MET A 217 13.67 -24.10 38.71
C MET A 217 13.71 -22.86 37.81
N GLN A 218 14.89 -22.51 37.27
CA GLN A 218 15.06 -21.41 36.32
C GLN A 218 14.28 -21.64 35.01
N ASN A 219 14.27 -22.86 34.48
CA ASN A 219 13.52 -23.18 33.27
C ASN A 219 12.00 -23.03 33.47
N TYR A 220 11.48 -23.43 34.64
CA TYR A 220 10.06 -23.27 34.97
C TYR A 220 9.67 -21.81 35.21
N GLU A 221 10.49 -21.03 35.91
CA GLU A 221 10.28 -19.58 36.04
C GLU A 221 10.29 -18.88 34.67
N GLY A 222 11.22 -19.29 33.79
CA GLY A 222 11.24 -18.83 32.40
C GLY A 222 9.97 -19.22 31.63
N LYS A 223 9.47 -20.45 31.81
CA LYS A 223 8.21 -20.94 31.20
C LYS A 223 7.02 -20.12 31.65
N GLU A 224 6.89 -19.84 32.96
CA GLU A 224 5.81 -19.01 33.52
C GLU A 224 5.84 -17.61 32.90
N ARG A 225 7.01 -16.96 32.84
CA ARG A 225 7.17 -15.65 32.21
C ARG A 225 6.78 -15.65 30.73
N VAL A 226 7.22 -16.63 29.96
CA VAL A 226 6.87 -16.73 28.53
C VAL A 226 5.36 -17.00 28.34
N THR A 227 4.74 -17.74 29.25
CA THR A 227 3.29 -18.00 29.21
C THR A 227 2.48 -16.71 29.45
N GLU A 228 2.91 -15.88 30.40
CA GLU A 228 2.31 -14.57 30.66
C GLU A 228 2.47 -13.62 29.45
N GLU A 229 3.68 -13.56 28.88
CA GLU A 229 3.94 -12.78 27.65
C GLU A 229 3.05 -13.24 26.48
N LEU A 230 2.81 -14.55 26.35
CA LEU A 230 1.93 -15.12 25.33
C LEU A 230 0.47 -14.69 25.55
N HIS A 231 -0.01 -14.71 26.79
CA HIS A 231 -1.35 -14.26 27.13
C HIS A 231 -1.57 -12.78 26.77
N GLN A 232 -0.59 -11.92 27.06
CA GLN A 232 -0.64 -10.50 26.70
C GLN A 232 -0.67 -10.30 25.17
N ILE A 233 0.14 -11.05 24.42
CA ILE A 233 0.13 -11.01 22.95
C ILE A 233 -1.24 -11.45 22.40
N GLU A 234 -1.86 -12.49 22.96
CA GLU A 234 -3.19 -12.94 22.54
C GLU A 234 -4.28 -11.89 22.78
N GLN A 235 -4.23 -11.19 23.92
CA GLN A 235 -5.14 -10.08 24.20
C GLN A 235 -4.95 -8.94 23.19
N GLN A 236 -3.70 -8.58 22.87
CA GLN A 236 -3.39 -7.54 21.88
C GLN A 236 -3.86 -7.90 20.47
N ILE A 237 -3.63 -9.15 20.03
CA ILE A 237 -4.12 -9.68 18.75
C ILE A 237 -5.65 -9.55 18.69
N THR A 238 -6.34 -10.03 19.72
CA THR A 238 -7.81 -10.00 19.79
C THR A 238 -8.33 -8.56 19.72
N HIS A 239 -7.73 -7.64 20.48
CA HIS A 239 -8.10 -6.23 20.47
C HIS A 239 -7.93 -5.60 19.08
N LYS A 240 -6.77 -5.79 18.44
CA LYS A 240 -6.51 -5.24 17.10
C LYS A 240 -7.43 -5.83 16.03
N GLU A 241 -7.66 -7.13 16.04
CA GLU A 241 -8.53 -7.81 15.06
C GLU A 241 -10.00 -7.39 15.20
N THR A 242 -10.53 -7.44 16.42
CA THR A 242 -11.97 -7.33 16.64
C THR A 242 -12.46 -5.91 16.83
N ILE A 243 -11.62 -5.04 17.41
CA ILE A 243 -12.00 -3.67 17.75
C ILE A 243 -11.42 -2.71 16.71
N THR A 244 -10.10 -2.64 16.58
CA THR A 244 -9.46 -1.60 15.75
C THR A 244 -9.70 -1.80 14.26
N ILE A 245 -9.29 -2.94 13.70
CA ILE A 245 -9.36 -3.17 12.25
C ILE A 245 -10.82 -3.23 11.77
N ARG A 246 -11.70 -3.86 12.56
CA ARG A 246 -13.11 -4.00 12.21
C ARG A 246 -13.85 -2.66 12.18
N GLU A 247 -13.61 -1.80 13.17
CA GLU A 247 -14.24 -0.47 13.22
C GLU A 247 -13.73 0.42 12.08
N LEU A 248 -12.42 0.40 11.81
CA LEU A 248 -11.85 1.15 10.69
C LEU A 248 -12.39 0.66 9.33
N ALA A 249 -12.54 -0.65 9.14
CA ALA A 249 -13.11 -1.22 7.92
C ALA A 249 -14.58 -0.81 7.72
N ARG A 250 -15.35 -0.70 8.82
CA ARG A 250 -16.72 -0.18 8.75
C ARG A 250 -16.75 1.29 8.34
N GLN A 251 -15.87 2.11 8.91
CA GLN A 251 -15.75 3.53 8.52
C GLN A 251 -15.37 3.68 7.04
N GLU A 252 -14.55 2.77 6.51
CA GLU A 252 -14.16 2.73 5.09
C GLU A 252 -15.37 2.45 4.19
N GLU A 253 -16.21 1.48 4.58
CA GLU A 253 -17.45 1.14 3.86
C GLU A 253 -18.46 2.31 3.88
N ASP A 254 -18.68 2.92 5.04
CA ASP A 254 -19.59 4.07 5.18
C ASP A 254 -19.13 5.25 4.30
N LEU A 255 -17.83 5.55 4.28
CA LEU A 255 -17.27 6.63 3.46
C LEU A 255 -17.36 6.34 1.96
N GLN A 256 -17.17 5.08 1.55
CA GLN A 256 -17.34 4.66 0.16
C GLN A 256 -18.79 4.85 -0.31
N LEU A 257 -19.77 4.51 0.52
CA LEU A 257 -21.19 4.74 0.23
C LEU A 257 -21.50 6.23 0.04
N GLU A 258 -20.90 7.11 0.85
CA GLU A 258 -21.06 8.55 0.70
C GLU A 258 -20.46 9.09 -0.60
N ILE A 259 -19.29 8.59 -1.01
CA ILE A 259 -18.65 8.95 -2.29
C ILE A 259 -19.55 8.52 -3.47
N ASP A 260 -20.09 7.31 -3.41
CA ASP A 260 -20.99 6.79 -4.46
C ASP A 260 -22.26 7.62 -4.58
N LEU A 261 -22.83 8.08 -3.45
CA LEU A 261 -23.98 8.97 -3.44
C LEU A 261 -23.66 10.33 -4.10
N ILE A 262 -22.51 10.92 -3.77
CA ILE A 262 -22.07 12.20 -4.38
C ILE A 262 -21.86 12.02 -5.88
N ASN A 263 -21.25 10.92 -6.32
CA ASN A 263 -21.07 10.63 -7.74
C ASN A 263 -22.39 10.58 -8.50
N ARG A 264 -23.42 9.94 -7.92
CA ARG A 264 -24.78 9.92 -8.50
C ARG A 264 -25.35 11.33 -8.65
N GLN A 265 -25.22 12.17 -7.62
CA GLN A 265 -25.69 13.57 -7.66
C GLN A 265 -24.99 14.40 -8.75
N ILE A 266 -23.67 14.23 -8.92
CA ILE A 266 -22.91 14.90 -9.97
C ILE A 266 -23.43 14.46 -11.35
N THR A 267 -23.63 13.16 -11.57
CA THR A 267 -24.17 12.63 -12.83
C THR A 267 -25.58 13.16 -13.11
N GLU A 268 -26.46 13.20 -12.11
CA GLU A 268 -27.81 13.74 -12.23
C GLU A 268 -27.81 15.22 -12.63
N LEU A 269 -26.95 16.04 -12.01
CA LEU A 269 -26.80 17.44 -12.38
C LEU A 269 -26.29 17.60 -13.82
N GLN A 270 -25.32 16.78 -14.25
CA GLN A 270 -24.84 16.81 -15.64
C GLN A 270 -25.92 16.41 -16.65
N VAL A 271 -26.73 15.39 -16.34
CA VAL A 271 -27.89 15.01 -17.18
C VAL A 271 -28.90 16.16 -17.24
N ALA A 272 -29.20 16.80 -16.11
CA ALA A 272 -30.14 17.92 -16.05
C ALA A 272 -29.67 19.12 -16.89
N THR A 273 -28.39 19.50 -16.78
CA THR A 273 -27.80 20.58 -17.59
C THR A 273 -27.88 20.27 -19.10
N ARG A 274 -27.53 19.04 -19.51
CA ARG A 274 -27.64 18.60 -20.92
C ARG A 274 -29.07 18.66 -21.44
N ARG A 275 -30.05 18.24 -20.62
CA ARG A 275 -31.48 18.32 -20.98
C ARG A 275 -31.94 19.76 -21.20
N LEU A 276 -31.56 20.69 -20.31
CA LEU A 276 -31.91 22.09 -20.46
C LEU A 276 -31.33 22.69 -21.75
N LEU A 277 -30.06 22.39 -22.06
CA LEU A 277 -29.44 22.84 -23.30
C LEU A 277 -30.12 22.26 -24.55
N ALA A 278 -30.43 20.96 -24.54
CA ALA A 278 -31.14 20.31 -25.65
C ALA A 278 -32.52 20.95 -25.87
N ILE A 279 -33.27 21.23 -24.80
CA ILE A 279 -34.57 21.91 -24.88
C ILE A 279 -34.42 23.30 -25.50
N ASP A 280 -33.44 24.09 -25.07
CA ASP A 280 -33.16 25.43 -25.60
C ASP A 280 -32.81 25.37 -27.11
N CYS A 281 -31.97 24.43 -27.52
CA CYS A 281 -31.66 24.21 -28.94
C CYS A 281 -32.87 23.75 -29.77
N ILE A 282 -33.70 22.84 -29.24
CA ILE A 282 -34.93 22.39 -29.89
C ILE A 282 -35.90 23.56 -30.05
N GLN A 283 -36.01 24.41 -29.04
CA GLN A 283 -36.86 25.60 -29.08
C GLN A 283 -36.43 26.56 -30.20
N LEU A 284 -35.13 26.85 -30.33
CA LEU A 284 -34.60 27.67 -31.44
C LEU A 284 -34.99 27.12 -32.82
N LEU A 285 -34.92 25.81 -33.01
CA LEU A 285 -35.29 25.16 -34.27
C LEU A 285 -36.81 25.24 -34.54
N ASN A 286 -37.63 25.08 -33.50
CA ASN A 286 -39.08 25.17 -33.62
C ASN A 286 -39.54 26.59 -33.92
N GLU A 287 -38.95 27.60 -33.27
CA GLU A 287 -39.21 29.02 -33.54
C GLU A 287 -38.89 29.37 -35.00
N TYR A 288 -37.77 28.86 -35.53
CA TYR A 288 -37.44 28.99 -36.95
C TYR A 288 -38.55 28.40 -37.85
N ILE A 289 -39.02 27.18 -37.57
CA ILE A 289 -40.08 26.53 -38.37
C ILE A 289 -41.36 27.37 -38.38
N ILE A 290 -41.74 27.92 -37.22
CA ILE A 290 -42.94 28.77 -37.08
C ILE A 290 -42.79 30.04 -37.92
N ASP A 291 -41.67 30.77 -37.78
CA ASP A 291 -41.41 32.00 -38.54
C ASP A 291 -41.38 31.73 -40.05
N ARG A 292 -40.68 30.68 -40.47
CA ARG A 292 -40.58 30.27 -41.87
C ARG A 292 -41.94 29.93 -42.47
N ASN A 293 -42.76 29.17 -41.75
CA ASN A 293 -44.10 28.78 -42.23
C ASN A 293 -45.04 29.98 -42.36
N SER A 294 -44.91 30.97 -41.47
CA SER A 294 -45.66 32.23 -41.57
C SER A 294 -45.20 33.04 -42.79
N HIS A 295 -43.90 33.23 -42.95
CA HIS A 295 -43.32 34.09 -43.98
C HIS A 295 -43.48 33.53 -45.40
N TYR A 296 -43.38 32.21 -45.58
CA TYR A 296 -43.42 31.56 -46.90
C TYR A 296 -44.74 30.84 -47.21
N HIS A 297 -45.80 31.07 -46.43
CA HIS A 297 -47.09 30.38 -46.59
C HIS A 297 -47.59 30.35 -48.05
N THR A 298 -47.56 31.48 -48.75
CA THR A 298 -48.01 31.58 -50.14
C THR A 298 -47.11 30.83 -51.12
N LYS A 299 -45.80 30.79 -50.86
CA LYS A 299 -44.82 30.02 -51.67
C LYS A 299 -45.09 28.52 -51.55
N ASP A 300 -45.39 28.05 -50.34
CA ASP A 300 -45.60 26.63 -50.06
C ASP A 300 -46.90 26.07 -50.66
N LEU A 301 -47.89 26.92 -50.92
CA LEU A 301 -49.10 26.53 -51.64
C LEU A 301 -48.80 26.13 -53.09
N LEU A 302 -47.71 26.63 -53.66
CA LEU A 302 -47.28 26.32 -55.03
C LEU A 302 -46.27 25.16 -55.07
N SER A 303 -45.36 25.08 -54.09
CA SER A 303 -44.45 23.94 -53.91
C SER A 303 -44.00 23.82 -52.46
N SER A 304 -44.25 22.65 -51.85
CA SER A 304 -43.90 22.33 -50.46
C SER A 304 -42.54 21.65 -50.28
N GLU A 305 -41.80 21.37 -51.36
CA GLU A 305 -40.57 20.56 -51.32
C GLU A 305 -39.49 21.14 -50.39
N ASP A 306 -39.25 22.45 -50.47
CA ASP A 306 -38.31 23.17 -49.58
C ASP A 306 -38.77 23.13 -48.11
N LYS A 307 -40.09 23.25 -47.88
CA LYS A 307 -40.68 23.14 -46.54
C LYS A 307 -40.49 21.74 -45.96
N GLU A 308 -40.81 20.72 -46.74
CA GLU A 308 -40.70 19.31 -46.35
C GLU A 308 -39.26 18.92 -46.05
N THR A 309 -38.31 19.32 -46.89
CA THR A 309 -36.89 19.03 -46.70
C THR A 309 -36.35 19.62 -45.39
N ARG A 310 -36.70 20.87 -45.08
CA ARG A 310 -36.30 21.54 -43.82
C ARG A 310 -36.96 20.92 -42.60
N ASN A 311 -38.26 20.63 -42.70
CA ASN A 311 -39.01 19.98 -41.61
C ASN A 311 -38.46 18.58 -41.32
N GLN A 312 -38.17 17.79 -42.34
CA GLN A 312 -37.60 16.45 -42.19
C GLN A 312 -36.22 16.51 -41.55
N PHE A 313 -35.37 17.46 -41.97
CA PHE A 313 -34.06 17.65 -41.35
C PHE A 313 -34.17 18.00 -39.86
N ILE A 314 -34.96 19.03 -39.51
CA ILE A 314 -35.16 19.41 -38.10
C ILE A 314 -35.79 18.28 -37.29
N SER A 315 -36.75 17.55 -37.87
CA SER A 315 -37.35 16.38 -37.22
C SER A 315 -36.31 15.29 -36.95
N SER A 316 -35.35 15.07 -37.86
CA SER A 316 -34.26 14.09 -37.62
C SER A 316 -33.33 14.47 -36.46
N LEU A 317 -33.25 15.76 -36.11
CA LEU A 317 -32.53 16.22 -34.92
C LEU A 317 -33.39 16.07 -33.66
N ASN A 318 -34.67 16.45 -33.76
CA ASN A 318 -35.58 16.64 -32.62
C ASN A 318 -36.44 15.40 -32.27
N ASP A 319 -36.44 14.34 -33.08
CA ASP A 319 -37.29 13.16 -32.88
C ASP A 319 -37.13 12.57 -31.46
N GLU A 320 -38.24 12.44 -30.74
CA GLU A 320 -38.24 12.02 -29.33
C GLU A 320 -37.82 10.55 -29.13
N ASN A 321 -37.85 9.75 -30.19
CA ASN A 321 -37.51 8.33 -30.14
C ASN A 321 -36.07 8.08 -30.58
N ASN A 322 -35.64 8.70 -31.67
CA ASN A 322 -34.39 8.42 -32.39
C ASN A 322 -33.59 9.68 -32.79
N GLY A 323 -34.00 10.87 -32.33
CA GLY A 323 -33.34 12.12 -32.68
C GLY A 323 -31.99 12.31 -32.01
N LEU A 324 -31.10 13.05 -32.68
CA LEU A 324 -29.73 13.30 -32.19
C LEU A 324 -29.69 14.11 -30.88
N PHE A 325 -30.67 14.97 -30.60
CA PHE A 325 -30.77 15.62 -29.28
C PHE A 325 -31.07 14.64 -28.15
N LYS A 326 -31.83 13.58 -28.41
CA LYS A 326 -32.07 12.51 -27.42
C LYS A 326 -30.76 11.78 -27.10
N VAL A 327 -30.03 11.41 -28.15
CA VAL A 327 -28.71 10.76 -28.00
C VAL A 327 -27.76 11.65 -27.19
N TYR A 328 -27.73 12.95 -27.45
CA TYR A 328 -26.95 13.90 -26.64
C TYR A 328 -27.39 13.94 -25.17
N MET A 329 -28.70 14.00 -24.90
CA MET A 329 -29.22 14.02 -23.52
C MET A 329 -28.86 12.77 -22.73
N GLU A 330 -28.82 11.61 -23.39
CA GLU A 330 -28.49 10.32 -22.78
C GLU A 330 -26.97 10.14 -22.63
N THR A 331 -26.23 10.33 -23.73
CA THR A 331 -24.80 9.98 -23.81
C THR A 331 -23.86 11.14 -23.47
N GLY A 332 -24.28 12.39 -23.75
CA GLY A 332 -23.46 13.59 -23.58
C GLY A 332 -22.54 13.88 -24.75
N HIS A 333 -22.58 13.07 -25.80
CA HIS A 333 -21.78 13.27 -27.00
C HIS A 333 -22.56 14.12 -28.00
N SER A 334 -22.01 15.29 -28.34
CA SER A 334 -22.61 16.22 -29.31
C SER A 334 -22.04 16.05 -30.73
N ASP A 335 -20.98 15.24 -30.90
CA ASP A 335 -20.22 15.13 -32.17
C ASP A 335 -21.10 14.76 -33.36
N ASP A 336 -21.92 13.71 -33.25
CA ASP A 336 -22.82 13.27 -34.32
C ASP A 336 -23.86 14.36 -34.68
N LEU A 337 -24.34 15.08 -33.67
CA LEU A 337 -25.29 16.18 -33.83
C LEU A 337 -24.63 17.37 -34.55
N ILE A 338 -23.44 17.77 -34.10
CA ILE A 338 -22.65 18.85 -34.74
C ILE A 338 -22.27 18.46 -36.17
N GLN A 339 -21.81 17.22 -36.38
CA GLN A 339 -21.41 16.74 -37.70
C GLN A 339 -22.60 16.71 -38.67
N LYS A 340 -23.77 16.24 -38.22
CA LYS A 340 -24.99 16.24 -39.02
C LYS A 340 -25.37 17.66 -39.45
N ILE A 341 -25.31 18.62 -38.53
CA ILE A 341 -25.62 20.02 -38.82
C ILE A 341 -24.60 20.62 -39.80
N THR A 342 -23.32 20.54 -39.48
CA THR A 342 -22.25 21.18 -40.25
C THR A 342 -22.09 20.59 -41.66
N THR A 343 -22.38 19.30 -41.86
CA THR A 343 -22.33 18.65 -43.18
C THR A 343 -23.50 19.03 -44.08
N GLU A 344 -24.68 19.28 -43.50
CA GLU A 344 -25.91 19.52 -44.28
C GLU A 344 -26.32 21.00 -44.36
N ILE A 345 -25.72 21.89 -43.58
CA ILE A 345 -26.05 23.32 -43.53
C ILE A 345 -26.05 23.99 -44.92
N GLY A 346 -25.12 23.60 -45.80
CA GLY A 346 -25.02 24.13 -47.17
C GLY A 346 -26.16 23.70 -48.10
N LYS A 347 -26.93 22.66 -47.75
CA LYS A 347 -28.11 22.22 -48.51
C LYS A 347 -29.32 23.14 -48.30
N PHE A 348 -29.28 24.00 -47.30
CA PHE A 348 -30.39 24.87 -46.93
C PHE A 348 -30.07 26.33 -47.30
N PRO A 349 -30.42 26.79 -48.51
CA PRO A 349 -30.25 28.19 -48.87
C PRO A 349 -31.18 29.05 -48.02
N GLY A 350 -30.66 30.04 -47.32
CA GLY A 350 -31.47 30.94 -46.49
C GLY A 350 -30.77 31.29 -45.18
N ILE A 351 -30.47 32.57 -45.04
CA ILE A 351 -29.64 33.12 -43.97
C ILE A 351 -30.21 32.76 -42.57
N LYS A 352 -31.53 32.83 -42.40
CA LYS A 352 -32.22 32.44 -41.15
C LYS A 352 -31.97 31.00 -40.70
N MET A 353 -32.03 30.03 -41.61
CA MET A 353 -31.79 28.62 -41.25
C MET A 353 -30.34 28.40 -40.86
N GLN A 354 -29.41 28.95 -41.66
CA GLN A 354 -27.98 28.77 -41.44
C GLN A 354 -27.55 29.42 -40.12
N ALA A 355 -28.01 30.64 -39.83
CA ALA A 355 -27.77 31.31 -38.56
C ALA A 355 -28.33 30.52 -37.37
N THR A 356 -29.55 29.98 -37.47
CA THR A 356 -30.16 29.15 -36.42
C THR A 356 -29.36 27.88 -36.15
N LEU A 357 -28.94 27.16 -37.20
CA LEU A 357 -28.12 25.96 -37.09
C LEU A 357 -26.74 26.27 -36.50
N ASN A 358 -26.14 27.39 -36.89
CA ASN A 358 -24.89 27.88 -36.33
C ASN A 358 -25.01 28.21 -34.84
N ARG A 359 -26.11 28.82 -34.39
CA ARG A 359 -26.38 29.03 -32.94
C ARG A 359 -26.46 27.72 -32.17
N VAL A 360 -27.10 26.69 -32.73
CA VAL A 360 -27.17 25.34 -32.12
C VAL A 360 -25.77 24.73 -31.99
N VAL A 361 -24.96 24.76 -33.05
CA VAL A 361 -23.58 24.26 -33.03
C VAL A 361 -22.76 24.98 -31.96
N VAL A 362 -22.82 26.31 -31.89
CA VAL A 362 -22.10 27.10 -30.89
C VAL A 362 -22.53 26.72 -29.47
N LYS A 363 -23.83 26.60 -29.21
CA LYS A 363 -24.36 26.21 -27.89
C LYS A 363 -23.86 24.84 -27.43
N LEU A 364 -23.79 23.86 -28.35
CA LEU A 364 -23.29 22.52 -28.06
C LEU A 364 -21.77 22.54 -27.81
N MET A 365 -21.00 23.20 -28.67
CA MET A 365 -19.55 23.31 -28.52
C MET A 365 -19.15 24.09 -27.27
N ASP A 366 -19.87 25.16 -26.91
CA ASP A 366 -19.66 25.91 -25.66
C ASP A 366 -19.93 25.04 -24.43
N ALA A 367 -20.93 24.15 -24.46
CA ALA A 367 -21.20 23.23 -23.36
C ALA A 367 -20.07 22.20 -23.18
N ASP A 368 -19.50 21.70 -24.28
CA ASP A 368 -18.39 20.74 -24.25
C ASP A 368 -17.05 21.38 -23.84
N ASP A 369 -16.85 22.66 -24.16
CA ASP A 369 -15.66 23.44 -23.78
C ASP A 369 -15.71 23.94 -22.32
N ASN A 370 -16.89 24.33 -21.82
CA ASN A 370 -17.09 24.83 -20.45
C ASN A 370 -16.79 23.77 -19.37
N GLU A 371 -16.77 22.48 -19.71
CA GLU A 371 -16.32 21.43 -18.80
C GLU A 371 -14.78 21.37 -18.68
N LYS A 372 -14.01 22.09 -19.52
CA LYS A 372 -12.57 21.85 -19.67
C LYS A 372 -11.62 22.99 -19.28
N LEU A 373 -11.91 24.29 -19.46
CA LEU A 373 -10.98 25.37 -19.05
C LEU A 373 -11.63 26.77 -18.93
N LYS A 374 -11.02 27.64 -18.11
CA LYS A 374 -11.23 29.10 -18.15
C LYS A 374 -10.05 29.76 -18.89
N SER A 375 -10.32 30.56 -19.91
CA SER A 375 -9.36 31.44 -20.59
C SER A 375 -9.17 32.75 -19.82
N SER A 376 -7.97 33.33 -19.93
CA SER A 376 -7.68 34.71 -19.52
C SER A 376 -6.95 35.43 -20.65
N ASP A 377 -7.44 36.62 -21.03
CA ASP A 377 -6.83 37.46 -22.07
C ASP A 377 -5.39 37.85 -21.71
N GLU A 378 -5.10 38.02 -20.41
CA GLU A 378 -3.76 38.30 -19.89
C GLU A 378 -2.81 37.11 -20.12
N GLU A 379 -3.32 35.90 -19.89
CA GLU A 379 -2.55 34.66 -20.10
C GLU A 379 -2.30 34.41 -21.59
N ALA A 380 -3.32 34.55 -22.42
CA ALA A 380 -3.19 34.46 -23.87
C ALA A 380 -2.15 35.45 -24.41
N SER A 381 -2.19 36.70 -23.95
CA SER A 381 -1.21 37.74 -24.34
C SER A 381 0.22 37.37 -23.96
N ARG A 382 0.42 36.81 -22.75
CA ARG A 382 1.73 36.33 -22.29
C ARG A 382 2.26 35.19 -23.16
N ILE A 383 1.40 34.22 -23.51
CA ILE A 383 1.78 33.09 -24.37
C ILE A 383 2.19 33.59 -25.77
N LEU A 384 1.45 34.54 -26.33
CA LEU A 384 1.79 35.14 -27.63
C LEU A 384 3.14 35.87 -27.61
N LEU A 385 3.46 36.60 -26.54
CA LEU A 385 4.78 37.23 -26.38
C LEU A 385 5.90 36.17 -26.35
N ASN A 386 5.71 35.07 -25.62
CA ASN A 386 6.67 33.95 -25.62
C ASN A 386 6.84 33.34 -27.03
N PHE A 387 5.77 33.25 -27.81
CA PHE A 387 5.84 32.77 -29.21
C PHE A 387 6.59 33.74 -30.12
N GLU A 388 6.53 35.05 -29.87
CA GLU A 388 7.33 36.04 -30.60
C GLU A 388 8.82 35.90 -30.33
N GLU A 389 9.19 35.66 -29.06
CA GLU A 389 10.58 35.42 -28.65
C GLU A 389 11.16 34.15 -29.26
N LYS A 390 10.34 33.10 -29.42
CA LYS A 390 10.74 31.83 -30.07
C LYS A 390 11.06 31.99 -31.57
N GLY A 391 10.58 33.06 -32.21
CA GLY A 391 10.85 33.34 -33.62
C GLY A 391 10.24 32.34 -34.62
N GLY A 392 10.58 32.49 -35.91
CA GLY A 392 10.14 31.58 -36.97
C GLY A 392 8.61 31.47 -37.10
N ARG A 393 8.10 30.21 -37.16
CA ARG A 393 6.65 29.93 -37.31
C ARG A 393 5.83 30.36 -36.09
N TYR A 394 6.43 30.41 -34.90
CA TYR A 394 5.76 30.86 -33.68
C TYR A 394 5.49 32.36 -33.71
N LYS A 395 6.48 33.16 -34.13
CA LYS A 395 6.29 34.60 -34.34
C LYS A 395 5.23 34.89 -35.41
N ALA A 396 5.30 34.19 -36.55
CA ALA A 396 4.30 34.35 -37.61
C ALA A 396 2.87 33.98 -37.13
N PHE A 397 2.74 32.99 -36.24
CA PHE A 397 1.46 32.63 -35.64
C PHE A 397 0.95 33.74 -34.72
N SER A 398 1.81 34.29 -33.86
CA SER A 398 1.45 35.44 -33.00
C SER A 398 0.98 36.64 -33.81
N GLU A 399 1.72 37.02 -34.86
CA GLU A 399 1.34 38.13 -35.75
C GLU A 399 -0.03 37.90 -36.41
N LYS A 400 -0.31 36.66 -36.84
CA LYS A 400 -1.60 36.29 -37.46
C LYS A 400 -2.75 36.29 -36.46
N ILE A 401 -2.52 35.82 -35.23
CA ILE A 401 -3.51 35.87 -34.15
C ILE A 401 -3.83 37.32 -33.78
N LYS A 402 -2.80 38.17 -33.60
CA LYS A 402 -2.99 39.61 -33.35
C LYS A 402 -3.78 40.27 -34.49
N GLY A 403 -3.47 39.91 -35.74
CA GLY A 403 -4.23 40.36 -36.90
C GLY A 403 -5.69 39.93 -36.88
N LEU A 404 -5.98 38.67 -36.54
CA LEU A 404 -7.34 38.16 -36.37
C LEU A 404 -8.09 38.92 -35.27
N SER A 405 -7.46 39.15 -34.10
CA SER A 405 -8.05 39.92 -33.01
C SER A 405 -8.34 41.37 -33.39
N LEU A 406 -7.49 42.02 -34.20
CA LEU A 406 -7.78 43.35 -34.75
C LEU A 406 -9.00 43.34 -35.67
N LYS A 407 -9.15 42.31 -36.51
CA LYS A 407 -10.33 42.14 -37.37
C LYS A 407 -11.61 41.88 -36.58
N ILE A 408 -11.53 41.12 -35.49
CA ILE A 408 -12.68 40.96 -34.57
C ILE A 408 -13.04 42.30 -33.92
N ALA A 409 -12.07 43.16 -33.57
CA ALA A 409 -12.36 44.48 -33.01
C ALA A 409 -13.10 45.42 -33.99
N GLU A 410 -13.02 45.17 -35.30
CA GLU A 410 -13.84 45.90 -36.31
C GLU A 410 -15.34 45.66 -36.09
N LEU A 411 -15.76 44.51 -35.54
CA LEU A 411 -17.16 44.25 -35.17
C LEU A 411 -17.65 45.19 -34.07
N LYS A 412 -16.81 45.53 -33.08
CA LYS A 412 -17.17 46.48 -32.02
C LYS A 412 -17.32 47.91 -32.57
N THR A 413 -16.45 48.30 -33.48
CA THR A 413 -16.57 49.58 -34.19
C THR A 413 -17.85 49.64 -35.02
N PHE A 414 -18.21 48.54 -35.70
CA PHE A 414 -19.45 48.41 -36.44
C PHE A 414 -20.68 48.45 -35.51
N ALA A 415 -20.63 47.76 -34.36
CA ALA A 415 -21.73 47.73 -33.39
C ALA A 415 -22.14 49.13 -32.90
N ALA A 416 -21.18 50.06 -32.80
CA ALA A 416 -21.46 51.45 -32.43
C ALA A 416 -22.36 52.20 -33.43
N THR A 417 -22.58 51.66 -34.63
CA THR A 417 -23.45 52.23 -35.67
C THR A 417 -24.87 51.64 -35.67
N LEU A 418 -25.13 50.63 -34.82
CA LEU A 418 -26.38 49.87 -34.79
C LEU A 418 -27.36 50.39 -33.72
N SER A 419 -28.59 49.87 -33.73
CA SER A 419 -29.54 50.12 -32.64
C SER A 419 -29.04 49.54 -31.31
N PRO A 420 -29.53 50.00 -30.14
CA PRO A 420 -29.04 49.51 -28.85
C PRO A 420 -29.08 47.98 -28.70
N VAL A 421 -30.14 47.34 -29.19
CA VAL A 421 -30.31 45.87 -29.10
C VAL A 421 -29.31 45.14 -30.00
N GLU A 422 -29.15 45.59 -31.25
CA GLU A 422 -28.20 45.00 -32.19
C GLU A 422 -26.76 45.25 -31.77
N LYS A 423 -26.48 46.44 -31.22
CA LYS A 423 -25.17 46.78 -30.65
C LYS A 423 -24.77 45.77 -29.57
N ASP A 424 -25.64 45.52 -28.60
CA ASP A 424 -25.35 44.59 -27.51
C ASP A 424 -25.09 43.17 -28.04
N ILE A 425 -25.85 42.73 -29.05
CA ILE A 425 -25.68 41.42 -29.69
C ILE A 425 -24.32 41.31 -30.41
N ILE A 426 -23.91 42.34 -31.16
CA ILE A 426 -22.66 42.32 -31.93
C ILE A 426 -21.44 42.55 -31.05
N GLU A 427 -21.54 43.37 -30.00
CA GLU A 427 -20.50 43.46 -28.98
C GLU A 427 -20.31 42.11 -28.28
N GLY A 428 -21.40 41.44 -27.90
CA GLY A 428 -21.35 40.09 -27.31
C GLY A 428 -20.78 39.02 -28.25
N LEU A 429 -21.09 39.10 -29.55
CA LEU A 429 -20.47 38.24 -30.58
C LEU A 429 -18.96 38.48 -30.66
N ALA A 430 -18.53 39.74 -30.71
CA ALA A 430 -17.11 40.10 -30.77
C ALA A 430 -16.34 39.61 -29.53
N ASP A 431 -16.91 39.78 -28.34
CA ASP A 431 -16.33 39.29 -27.09
C ASP A 431 -16.19 37.77 -27.09
N SER A 432 -17.24 37.06 -27.52
CA SER A 432 -17.22 35.60 -27.59
C SER A 432 -16.21 35.07 -28.61
N LEU A 433 -16.05 35.74 -29.76
CA LEU A 433 -15.03 35.38 -30.77
C LEU A 433 -13.61 35.63 -30.24
N GLN A 434 -13.37 36.72 -29.51
CA GLN A 434 -12.07 36.94 -28.85
C GLN A 434 -11.79 35.87 -27.81
N ASN A 435 -12.82 35.48 -27.04
CA ASN A 435 -12.67 34.42 -26.06
C ASN A 435 -12.31 33.07 -26.71
N ASP A 436 -12.90 32.72 -27.86
CA ASP A 436 -12.52 31.52 -28.61
C ASP A 436 -11.05 31.58 -29.07
N VAL A 437 -10.56 32.76 -29.49
CA VAL A 437 -9.14 32.97 -29.84
C VAL A 437 -8.24 32.81 -28.61
N ALA A 438 -8.62 33.40 -27.47
CA ALA A 438 -7.89 33.27 -26.22
C ALA A 438 -7.81 31.80 -25.75
N LEU A 439 -8.92 31.06 -25.84
CA LEU A 439 -8.97 29.63 -25.52
C LEU A 439 -8.02 28.80 -26.39
N LEU A 440 -7.98 29.03 -27.71
CA LEU A 440 -7.04 28.33 -28.61
C LEU A 440 -5.59 28.51 -28.17
N ILE A 441 -5.23 29.72 -27.72
CA ILE A 441 -3.88 30.06 -27.28
C ILE A 441 -3.59 29.40 -25.92
N CYS A 442 -4.48 29.56 -24.94
CA CYS A 442 -4.32 29.02 -23.60
C CYS A 442 -4.25 27.49 -23.58
N GLN A 443 -4.94 26.80 -24.50
CA GLN A 443 -4.86 25.35 -24.65
C GLN A 443 -3.54 24.85 -25.23
N ASN A 444 -2.75 25.74 -25.84
CA ASN A 444 -1.48 25.40 -26.49
C ASN A 444 -0.36 26.34 -26.00
N PRO A 445 0.02 26.31 -24.70
CA PRO A 445 0.93 27.30 -24.11
C PRO A 445 2.38 27.17 -24.58
N GLU A 446 2.79 25.97 -24.99
CA GLU A 446 4.19 25.67 -25.32
C GLU A 446 4.43 25.42 -26.81
N GLU A 447 3.39 24.97 -27.54
CA GLU A 447 3.47 24.54 -28.93
C GLU A 447 2.40 25.21 -29.80
N LEU A 448 2.55 25.14 -31.12
CA LEU A 448 1.49 25.57 -32.04
C LEU A 448 0.29 24.62 -31.96
N PRO A 449 -0.95 25.10 -32.14
CA PRO A 449 -2.13 24.26 -32.12
C PRO A 449 -2.04 23.06 -33.07
N SER A 450 -2.45 21.89 -32.56
CA SER A 450 -2.53 20.67 -33.37
C SER A 450 -3.58 20.81 -34.48
N LYS A 451 -3.55 19.89 -35.46
CA LYS A 451 -4.55 19.88 -36.54
C LYS A 451 -5.97 19.79 -36.01
N GLU A 452 -6.18 18.91 -35.04
CA GLU A 452 -7.46 18.66 -34.43
C GLU A 452 -7.94 19.87 -33.61
N SER A 453 -7.05 20.43 -32.77
CA SER A 453 -7.34 21.64 -31.97
C SER A 453 -7.72 22.83 -32.86
N TYR A 454 -6.99 23.07 -33.94
CA TYR A 454 -7.35 24.14 -34.87
C TYR A 454 -8.62 23.85 -35.66
N THR A 455 -8.89 22.61 -36.08
CA THR A 455 -10.12 22.27 -36.81
C THR A 455 -11.36 22.48 -35.93
N HIS A 456 -11.28 22.08 -34.65
CA HIS A 456 -12.32 22.33 -33.66
C HIS A 456 -12.56 23.83 -33.45
N PHE A 457 -11.47 24.59 -33.23
CA PHE A 457 -11.53 26.05 -33.13
C PHE A 457 -12.13 26.70 -34.39
N GLU A 458 -11.68 26.32 -35.58
CA GLU A 458 -12.13 26.90 -36.85
C GLU A 458 -13.63 26.63 -37.06
N MET A 459 -14.11 25.42 -36.77
CA MET A 459 -15.52 25.08 -36.85
C MET A 459 -16.36 25.94 -35.90
N LYS A 460 -15.97 26.02 -34.63
CA LYS A 460 -16.66 26.80 -33.61
C LYS A 460 -16.67 28.29 -33.96
N PHE A 461 -15.52 28.83 -34.33
CA PHE A 461 -15.32 30.22 -34.65
C PHE A 461 -16.15 30.63 -35.87
N LYS A 462 -16.20 29.81 -36.93
CA LYS A 462 -17.05 30.04 -38.11
C LYS A 462 -18.53 29.99 -37.75
N ALA A 463 -18.97 28.98 -37.01
CA ALA A 463 -20.35 28.87 -36.56
C ALA A 463 -20.74 30.11 -35.73
N ARG A 464 -19.88 30.55 -34.80
CA ARG A 464 -20.14 31.75 -34.01
C ARG A 464 -20.21 33.01 -34.86
N LEU A 465 -19.25 33.22 -35.77
CA LEU A 465 -19.24 34.36 -36.68
C LEU A 465 -20.53 34.46 -37.50
N HIS A 466 -21.05 33.33 -37.97
CA HIS A 466 -22.27 33.24 -38.76
C HIS A 466 -23.56 33.05 -37.93
N SER A 467 -23.48 33.17 -36.60
CA SER A 467 -24.63 32.93 -35.71
C SER A 467 -25.65 34.08 -35.71
N GLN A 468 -25.28 35.24 -36.25
CA GLN A 468 -26.12 36.45 -36.28
C GLN A 468 -26.37 36.98 -37.70
N ASP A 469 -26.07 36.19 -38.73
CA ASP A 469 -26.21 36.63 -40.12
C ASP A 469 -27.67 37.00 -40.46
N ASP A 470 -28.64 36.34 -39.85
CA ASP A 470 -30.06 36.61 -40.07
C ASP A 470 -30.49 37.98 -39.55
N LEU A 471 -29.93 38.43 -38.43
CA LEU A 471 -30.13 39.76 -37.88
C LEU A 471 -29.34 40.81 -38.70
N MET A 472 -28.13 40.47 -39.11
CA MET A 472 -27.19 41.43 -39.68
C MET A 472 -27.21 41.55 -41.21
N SER A 473 -27.90 40.65 -41.91
CA SER A 473 -27.93 40.60 -43.38
C SER A 473 -28.48 41.88 -44.04
N GLU A 474 -29.22 42.70 -43.30
CA GLU A 474 -29.75 43.98 -43.78
C GLU A 474 -28.67 45.10 -43.78
N HIS A 475 -27.53 44.88 -43.11
CA HIS A 475 -26.43 45.83 -43.05
C HIS A 475 -25.33 45.49 -44.07
N PHE A 476 -25.17 46.33 -45.10
CA PHE A 476 -24.22 46.12 -46.20
C PHE A 476 -22.77 45.85 -45.74
N SER A 477 -22.30 46.56 -44.71
CA SER A 477 -20.93 46.43 -44.19
C SER A 477 -20.66 45.13 -43.43
N PHE A 478 -21.70 44.43 -42.94
CA PHE A 478 -21.51 43.22 -42.14
C PHE A 478 -20.87 42.09 -42.94
N GLY A 479 -21.32 41.88 -44.18
CA GLY A 479 -20.76 40.85 -45.06
C GLY A 479 -19.27 41.06 -45.36
N GLU A 480 -18.84 42.32 -45.53
CA GLU A 480 -17.42 42.67 -45.73
C GLU A 480 -16.57 42.39 -44.49
N ILE A 481 -17.08 42.72 -43.30
CA ILE A 481 -16.40 42.46 -42.03
C ILE A 481 -16.25 40.94 -41.81
N VAL A 482 -17.33 40.17 -42.01
CA VAL A 482 -17.30 38.70 -41.91
C VAL A 482 -16.29 38.11 -42.89
N ALA A 483 -16.27 38.56 -44.15
CA ALA A 483 -15.32 38.08 -45.17
C ALA A 483 -13.85 38.35 -44.76
N ASN A 484 -13.56 39.55 -44.21
CA ASN A 484 -12.22 39.90 -43.74
C ASN A 484 -11.76 39.02 -42.56
N ILE A 485 -12.66 38.72 -41.63
CA ILE A 485 -12.40 37.83 -40.50
C ILE A 485 -12.15 36.40 -40.99
N LEU A 486 -13.01 35.87 -41.88
CA LEU A 486 -12.84 34.54 -42.47
C LEU A 486 -11.53 34.42 -43.26
N PHE A 487 -11.16 35.44 -44.02
CA PHE A 487 -9.88 35.45 -44.74
C PHE A 487 -8.71 35.32 -43.77
N SER A 488 -8.74 36.09 -42.67
CA SER A 488 -7.72 36.05 -41.62
C SER A 488 -7.63 34.66 -40.99
N LEU A 489 -8.77 34.06 -40.68
CA LEU A 489 -8.87 32.69 -40.16
C LEU A 489 -8.24 31.68 -41.14
N VAL A 490 -8.60 31.70 -42.43
CA VAL A 490 -8.03 30.80 -43.44
C VAL A 490 -6.51 30.96 -43.56
N THR A 491 -5.99 32.20 -43.48
CA THR A 491 -4.54 32.42 -43.53
C THR A 491 -3.82 31.85 -42.30
N LEU A 492 -4.47 31.84 -41.14
CA LEU A 492 -3.96 31.22 -39.91
C LEU A 492 -3.90 29.69 -40.08
N GLY A 493 -4.93 29.06 -40.63
CA GLY A 493 -4.95 27.61 -40.88
C GLY A 493 -3.87 27.19 -41.88
N LYS A 494 -3.68 27.96 -42.95
CA LYS A 494 -2.56 27.74 -43.89
C LYS A 494 -1.22 27.76 -43.16
N LEU A 495 -0.99 28.71 -42.26
CA LEU A 495 0.27 28.78 -41.50
C LEU A 495 0.51 27.52 -40.66
N LEU A 496 -0.52 26.93 -40.06
CA LEU A 496 -0.42 25.71 -39.25
C LEU A 496 -0.20 24.46 -40.12
N TYR A 497 -0.94 24.33 -41.23
CA TYR A 497 -0.95 23.14 -42.08
C TYR A 497 0.10 23.09 -43.19
N THR A 498 0.76 24.21 -43.50
CA THR A 498 1.81 24.20 -44.53
C THR A 498 2.99 23.37 -44.06
N LYS A 499 3.09 22.13 -44.54
CA LYS A 499 4.27 21.27 -44.38
C LYS A 499 5.44 21.86 -45.16
N ALA A 500 6.50 22.28 -44.47
CA ALA A 500 7.86 22.33 -44.99
C ALA A 500 8.45 20.91 -45.23
N LYS A 501 7.62 19.93 -45.63
CA LYS A 501 8.01 18.52 -45.79
C LYS A 501 7.29 17.86 -46.97
N THR A 502 7.36 18.50 -48.14
CA THR A 502 7.28 17.92 -49.49
C THR A 502 7.32 19.10 -50.45
N GLY A 503 8.37 19.25 -51.27
CA GLY A 503 8.53 20.36 -52.22
C GLY A 503 7.50 20.34 -53.37
N ARG A 504 6.21 20.42 -53.04
CA ARG A 504 5.08 20.63 -53.95
C ARG A 504 3.99 21.39 -53.20
N ALA A 505 3.73 22.62 -53.63
CA ALA A 505 2.46 23.29 -53.33
C ALA A 505 1.35 22.50 -54.01
N SER A 506 0.61 21.69 -53.27
CA SER A 506 -0.69 21.19 -53.75
C SER A 506 -1.70 22.28 -53.46
N PHE A 507 -1.93 23.12 -54.45
CA PHE A 507 -3.14 23.90 -54.55
C PHE A 507 -4.32 22.93 -54.67
N PHE A 508 -5.33 23.13 -53.81
CA PHE A 508 -6.66 22.53 -53.81
C PHE A 508 -6.77 21.08 -53.29
N PHE A 509 -7.52 20.93 -52.19
CA PHE A 509 -8.34 19.73 -51.97
C PHE A 509 -9.81 20.18 -51.90
N ASP A 510 -10.55 19.68 -52.90
CA ASP A 510 -11.98 19.64 -53.17
C ASP A 510 -12.80 20.94 -53.14
N LYS A 511 -12.91 21.55 -54.33
CA LYS A 511 -13.90 22.59 -54.68
C LYS A 511 -15.17 21.95 -55.25
N THR A 512 -16.32 22.39 -54.77
CA THR A 512 -17.62 22.18 -55.45
C THR A 512 -17.72 23.05 -56.71
N GLU A 513 -18.39 22.56 -57.76
CA GLU A 513 -18.54 23.21 -59.08
C GLU A 513 -18.95 24.70 -59.02
N ALA A 514 -19.78 25.11 -58.05
CA ALA A 514 -20.19 26.50 -57.85
C ALA A 514 -19.05 27.47 -57.47
N GLN A 515 -17.93 26.97 -56.94
CA GLN A 515 -16.73 27.79 -56.65
C GLN A 515 -15.78 27.91 -57.85
N LYS A 516 -15.97 27.12 -58.93
CA LYS A 516 -15.22 27.31 -60.18
C LYS A 516 -15.75 28.49 -61.00
N GLU A 517 -17.05 28.80 -60.90
CA GLU A 517 -17.66 29.94 -61.60
C GLU A 517 -17.46 31.29 -60.91
N MET A 518 -17.25 31.32 -59.59
CA MET A 518 -17.02 32.58 -58.85
C MET A 518 -15.57 33.10 -58.89
N GLU A 519 -14.60 32.28 -59.28
CA GLU A 519 -13.18 32.68 -59.39
C GLU A 519 -12.76 33.08 -60.82
N ALA A 520 -13.54 32.74 -61.86
CA ALA A 520 -13.27 33.17 -63.24
C ALA A 520 -13.19 34.70 -63.47
N PRO A 521 -13.90 35.57 -62.71
CA PRO A 521 -13.74 37.02 -62.84
C PRO A 521 -12.50 37.58 -62.13
N VAL A 522 -11.95 36.86 -61.14
CA VAL A 522 -10.82 37.34 -60.31
C VAL A 522 -9.49 37.07 -60.99
N ASP A 523 -9.35 35.93 -61.68
CA ASP A 523 -8.14 35.64 -62.46
C ASP A 523 -8.04 36.55 -63.71
N ASN A 524 -9.16 36.93 -64.33
CA ASN A 524 -9.18 37.92 -65.42
C ASN A 524 -8.87 39.36 -64.94
N ALA A 525 -9.27 39.72 -63.71
CA ALA A 525 -8.94 41.03 -63.14
C ALA A 525 -7.46 41.13 -62.74
N LEU A 526 -6.83 40.01 -62.37
CA LEU A 526 -5.40 39.94 -62.05
C LEU A 526 -4.50 39.93 -63.30
N GLU A 527 -4.92 39.32 -64.41
CA GLU A 527 -4.19 39.44 -65.70
C GLU A 527 -4.29 40.85 -66.30
N GLY A 528 -5.43 41.52 -66.18
CA GLY A 528 -5.61 42.92 -66.63
C GLY A 528 -4.79 43.95 -65.82
N LEU A 529 -4.57 43.70 -64.52
CA LEU A 529 -3.69 44.54 -63.70
C LEU A 529 -2.20 44.27 -63.99
N SER A 530 -1.81 43.04 -64.35
CA SER A 530 -0.41 42.75 -64.71
C SER A 530 -0.01 43.29 -66.10
N SER A 531 -0.96 43.54 -67.01
CA SER A 531 -0.71 44.22 -68.29
C SER A 531 -0.60 45.75 -68.16
N LEU A 532 -1.16 46.35 -67.11
CA LEU A 532 -1.09 47.80 -66.87
C LEU A 532 0.24 48.28 -66.26
N PHE A 533 1.07 47.36 -65.74
CA PHE A 533 2.37 47.68 -65.14
C PHE A 533 3.59 47.27 -65.98
N ASN A 534 3.39 46.79 -67.22
CA ASN A 534 4.48 46.38 -68.13
C ASN A 534 4.65 47.24 -69.40
N GLU A 535 3.89 48.32 -69.58
CA GLU A 535 4.12 49.28 -70.66
C GLU A 535 4.23 50.72 -70.11
N ASN A 536 5.43 51.10 -69.68
CA ASN A 536 6.03 52.43 -69.93
C ASN A 536 7.45 52.48 -69.33
N THR A 537 8.39 51.99 -70.12
CA THR A 537 9.82 52.32 -70.00
C THR A 537 10.26 52.90 -71.34
N ILE A 538 10.25 54.23 -71.46
CA ILE A 538 11.32 55.03 -72.09
C ILE A 538 11.52 56.25 -71.22
#